data_AF-M7NK55-F1
#
_entry.id   AF-M7NK55-F1
#
_cell.length_a   1.000
_cell.length_b   1.000
_cell.length_c   1.000
_cell.angle_alpha   90.00
_cell.angle_beta   90.00
_cell.angle_gamma   90.00
#
_symmetry.space_group_name_H-M   'P 1'
#
loop_
_entity.id
_entity.type
_entity.pdbx_description
1 polymer ?
#
loop_
_entity_poly.entity_id
_entity_poly.type
_entity_poly.pdbx_seq_one_letter_code
_entity_poly.pdbx_strand_id
1 'polypeptide(L)'
;MDKEHDNKYKENSANAHNTFSSFCLDPRIVRAVLKLGFRSPTYVQSQVIPLALEGKDIFVQARTGSGKTAAYLIPIIENILKNKESQKQSETRSLIIVPTRELSNQVTNNIKELTFYCGKVIRVVNLAANISDNAARILISECPEIVVGTPSRIIVHLNASNLHIQESLLHFVIDEFDLILSYGYSEDFDNIMKYIPKRVQMLLTTATFTEDLDKLKKVICKDPVILKLEEKDSYSNLSQYSVRCSEDEKFLLIYVILKLRLIKGRIIIFVNNIDRCYKVKLFLEQFGIRSCVLNSELPINSRLHTIEEFNKNVYDIILATDENNLSKESDSIDDMQENINNESTKIISKKDNSVLKKRKRIHKDGEYGVSRGIDFKDVACILNFDLPTTVKSYIHRSGRTARANKSGMVISFIVPEKLWGKHKSILLKTAKYDESIFEKIKEDQEIKGITIKPYNFNMEHVNAFRYRMEDALRAITRTVIREAREKELRMEVLSNEKLKKYFDENPNDLQQLRHDKELHPTRIQPHLKHVPNYLLPKKERINITENIGHVSFHKKNMNRINKVRVSNLKKRTKYFKNKNDPLKSFKVY
;
A
#
# COMPACT_ATOMS: atom_id res chain seq x y z
N MET A 1 -24.87 -35.52 16.25
CA MET A 1 -24.66 -35.11 17.64
C MET A 1 -23.29 -34.46 17.88
N ASP A 2 -22.33 -34.56 16.95
CA ASP A 2 -20.99 -33.98 17.12
C ASP A 2 -20.85 -32.48 16.80
N LYS A 3 -21.80 -31.87 16.05
CA LYS A 3 -21.75 -30.43 15.72
C LYS A 3 -22.25 -29.51 16.84
N GLU A 4 -23.09 -30.00 17.74
CA GLU A 4 -23.59 -29.22 18.89
C GLU A 4 -22.60 -29.23 20.06
N HIS A 5 -21.79 -30.29 20.19
CA HIS A 5 -20.73 -30.35 21.20
C HIS A 5 -19.58 -29.38 20.89
N ASP A 6 -19.20 -29.22 19.62
CA ASP A 6 -18.14 -28.29 19.19
C ASP A 6 -18.51 -26.80 19.34
N ASN A 7 -19.79 -26.45 19.20
CA ASN A 7 -20.24 -25.06 19.39
C ASN A 7 -20.31 -24.67 20.87
N LYS A 8 -20.63 -25.61 21.77
CA LYS A 8 -20.71 -25.35 23.22
C LYS A 8 -19.33 -25.11 23.87
N TYR A 9 -18.27 -25.68 23.30
CA TYR A 9 -16.88 -25.39 23.71
C TYR A 9 -16.35 -24.06 23.17
N LYS A 10 -16.88 -23.55 22.05
CA LYS A 10 -16.47 -22.26 21.45
C LYS A 10 -17.05 -21.04 22.17
N GLU A 11 -18.25 -21.13 22.75
CA GLU A 11 -18.86 -20.00 23.47
C GLU A 11 -18.34 -19.85 24.91
N ASN A 12 -17.96 -20.93 25.57
CA ASN A 12 -17.56 -20.88 26.99
C ASN A 12 -16.09 -20.48 27.25
N SER A 13 -15.19 -20.55 26.26
CA SER A 13 -13.79 -20.11 26.43
C SER A 13 -13.56 -18.64 26.04
N ALA A 14 -14.48 -18.04 25.28
CA ALA A 14 -14.32 -16.69 24.75
C ALA A 14 -14.38 -15.57 25.81
N ASN A 15 -14.91 -15.86 27.01
CA ASN A 15 -15.10 -14.88 28.09
C ASN A 15 -14.08 -14.97 29.25
N ALA A 16 -13.05 -15.82 29.15
CA ALA A 16 -12.16 -16.09 30.29
C ALA A 16 -11.05 -15.04 30.51
N HIS A 17 -10.67 -14.26 29.49
CA HIS A 17 -9.46 -13.42 29.53
C HIS A 17 -9.71 -11.94 29.22
N ASN A 18 -10.33 -11.22 30.15
CA ASN A 18 -10.61 -9.79 30.01
C ASN A 18 -9.38 -8.89 30.21
N THR A 19 -8.28 -9.41 30.77
CA THR A 19 -7.06 -8.64 31.05
C THR A 19 -5.79 -9.44 30.72
N PHE A 20 -4.69 -8.76 30.38
CA PHE A 20 -3.42 -9.44 30.10
C PHE A 20 -2.86 -10.22 31.30
N SER A 21 -3.18 -9.80 32.52
CA SER A 21 -2.78 -10.51 33.75
C SER A 21 -3.42 -11.90 33.86
N SER A 22 -4.55 -12.13 33.20
CA SER A 22 -5.23 -13.44 33.21
C SER A 22 -4.50 -14.52 32.39
N PHE A 23 -3.51 -14.15 31.57
CA PHE A 23 -2.70 -15.10 30.79
C PHE A 23 -1.50 -15.67 31.56
N CYS A 24 -1.32 -15.33 32.85
CA CYS A 24 -0.21 -15.80 33.68
C CYS A 24 1.18 -15.56 33.05
N LEU A 25 1.37 -14.38 32.45
CA LEU A 25 2.62 -13.97 31.80
C LEU A 25 3.65 -13.48 32.82
N ASP A 26 4.93 -13.48 32.43
CA ASP A 26 6.01 -12.88 33.20
C ASP A 26 5.69 -11.40 33.55
N PRO A 27 5.87 -10.97 34.81
CA PRO A 27 5.58 -9.61 35.25
C PRO A 27 6.25 -8.51 34.42
N ARG A 28 7.42 -8.79 33.82
CA ARG A 28 8.15 -7.87 32.95
C ARG A 28 7.41 -7.62 31.64
N ILE A 29 6.79 -8.65 31.06
CA ILE A 29 5.97 -8.54 29.85
C ILE A 29 4.70 -7.75 30.16
N VAL A 30 3.99 -8.08 31.25
CA VAL A 30 2.77 -7.37 31.65
C VAL A 30 3.05 -5.87 31.85
N ARG A 31 4.18 -5.52 32.49
CA ARG A 31 4.60 -4.13 32.66
C ARG A 31 4.92 -3.44 31.33
N ALA A 32 5.51 -4.13 30.37
CA ALA A 32 5.76 -3.60 29.03
C ALA A 32 4.46 -3.32 28.27
N VAL A 33 3.53 -4.28 28.28
CA VAL A 33 2.19 -4.16 27.67
C VAL A 33 1.43 -2.95 28.23
N LEU A 34 1.44 -2.75 29.54
CA LEU A 34 0.82 -1.57 30.18
C LEU A 34 1.49 -0.25 29.76
N LYS A 35 2.83 -0.23 29.64
CA LYS A 35 3.58 0.95 29.17
C LYS A 35 3.23 1.32 27.73
N LEU A 36 2.92 0.33 26.89
CA LEU A 36 2.46 0.53 25.51
C LEU A 36 1.00 1.02 25.43
N GLY A 37 0.32 1.13 26.56
CA GLY A 37 -1.07 1.60 26.63
C GLY A 37 -2.09 0.50 26.29
N PHE A 38 -1.68 -0.77 26.22
CA PHE A 38 -2.61 -1.88 26.02
C PHE A 38 -3.36 -2.16 27.32
N ARG A 39 -4.59 -1.64 27.42
CA ARG A 39 -5.45 -1.80 28.61
C ARG A 39 -6.08 -3.19 28.70
N SER A 40 -6.55 -3.70 27.56
CA SER A 40 -7.18 -5.01 27.43
C SER A 40 -6.70 -5.69 26.15
N PRO A 41 -6.63 -7.03 26.11
CA PRO A 41 -6.27 -7.73 24.88
C PRO A 41 -7.32 -7.48 23.79
N THR A 42 -6.87 -7.37 22.53
CA THR A 42 -7.78 -7.40 21.39
C THR A 42 -8.44 -8.77 21.27
N TYR A 43 -9.55 -8.87 20.53
CA TYR A 43 -10.21 -10.16 20.31
C TYR A 43 -9.27 -11.20 19.69
N VAL A 44 -8.40 -10.78 18.77
CA VAL A 44 -7.37 -11.67 18.21
C VAL A 44 -6.38 -12.12 19.28
N GLN A 45 -5.91 -11.21 20.13
CA GLN A 45 -4.98 -11.54 21.21
C GLN A 45 -5.60 -12.49 22.24
N SER A 46 -6.86 -12.29 22.62
CA SER A 46 -7.53 -13.13 23.62
C SER A 46 -7.74 -14.57 23.15
N GLN A 47 -7.88 -14.79 21.85
CA GLN A 47 -8.02 -16.13 21.25
C GLN A 47 -6.66 -16.78 20.99
N VAL A 48 -5.69 -16.02 20.47
CA VAL A 48 -4.40 -16.56 20.01
C VAL A 48 -3.43 -16.80 21.17
N ILE A 49 -3.32 -15.88 22.13
CA ILE A 49 -2.30 -15.96 23.19
C ILE A 49 -2.40 -17.26 24.01
N PRO A 50 -3.57 -17.69 24.52
CA PRO A 50 -3.67 -18.93 25.30
C PRO A 50 -3.25 -20.16 24.49
N LEU A 51 -3.74 -20.29 23.26
CA LEU A 51 -3.42 -21.42 22.38
C LEU A 51 -1.93 -21.46 22.03
N ALA A 52 -1.31 -20.29 21.87
CA ALA A 52 0.11 -20.20 21.56
C ALA A 52 0.97 -20.57 22.77
N LEU A 53 0.56 -20.18 23.99
CA LEU A 53 1.23 -20.58 25.24
C LEU A 53 1.14 -22.09 25.50
N GLU A 54 0.08 -22.75 25.03
CA GLU A 54 -0.06 -24.23 25.06
C GLU A 54 0.88 -24.94 24.06
N GLY A 55 1.57 -24.20 23.19
CA GLY A 55 2.48 -24.77 22.18
C GLY A 55 1.79 -25.32 20.93
N LYS A 56 0.52 -24.97 20.69
CA LYS A 56 -0.22 -25.41 19.49
C LYS A 56 0.26 -24.66 18.24
N ASP A 57 0.23 -25.33 17.10
CA ASP A 57 0.36 -24.68 15.79
C ASP A 57 -0.89 -23.85 15.51
N ILE A 58 -0.74 -22.61 15.07
CA ILE A 58 -1.87 -21.69 14.88
C ILE A 58 -1.84 -21.06 13.50
N PHE A 59 -2.98 -21.13 12.85
CA PHE A 59 -3.29 -20.38 11.64
C PHE A 59 -4.31 -19.28 11.97
N VAL A 60 -3.90 -18.02 11.88
CA VAL A 60 -4.75 -16.86 12.17
C VAL A 60 -5.09 -16.10 10.90
N GLN A 61 -6.39 -16.02 10.59
CA GLN A 61 -6.91 -15.07 9.63
C GLN A 61 -7.54 -13.90 10.38
N ALA A 62 -6.95 -12.72 10.26
CA ALA A 62 -7.50 -11.49 10.80
C ALA A 62 -7.02 -10.26 10.02
N ARG A 63 -7.81 -9.18 10.04
CA ARG A 63 -7.48 -7.92 9.33
C ARG A 63 -6.18 -7.28 9.83
N THR A 64 -5.60 -6.41 9.02
CA THR A 64 -4.46 -5.58 9.45
C THR A 64 -4.89 -4.65 10.59
N GLY A 65 -4.03 -4.46 11.58
CA GLY A 65 -4.33 -3.60 12.74
C GLY A 65 -5.18 -4.24 13.85
N SER A 66 -5.58 -5.52 13.76
CA SER A 66 -6.28 -6.24 14.82
C SER A 66 -5.40 -6.69 16.00
N GLY A 67 -4.11 -6.37 15.95
CA GLY A 67 -3.15 -6.72 17.01
C GLY A 67 -2.46 -8.08 16.84
N LYS A 68 -2.48 -8.67 15.63
CA LYS A 68 -1.85 -9.97 15.28
C LYS A 68 -0.39 -10.05 15.73
N THR A 69 0.38 -8.99 15.52
CA THR A 69 1.80 -8.96 15.87
C THR A 69 2.03 -9.21 17.36
N ALA A 70 1.34 -8.48 18.25
CA ALA A 70 1.45 -8.73 19.68
C ALA A 70 0.88 -10.10 20.08
N ALA A 71 -0.13 -10.60 19.36
CA ALA A 71 -0.76 -11.89 19.62
C ALA A 71 0.21 -13.07 19.49
N TYR A 72 1.12 -13.06 18.51
CA TYR A 72 2.17 -14.08 18.41
C TYR A 72 3.46 -13.70 19.17
N LEU A 73 3.80 -12.42 19.31
CA LEU A 73 5.05 -12.02 19.97
C LEU A 73 5.03 -12.28 21.48
N ILE A 74 3.93 -11.98 22.18
CA ILE A 74 3.80 -12.18 23.62
C ILE A 74 4.10 -13.64 24.03
N PRO A 75 3.44 -14.67 23.45
CA PRO A 75 3.71 -16.06 23.82
C PRO A 75 5.12 -16.53 23.45
N ILE A 76 5.70 -16.05 22.34
CA ILE A 76 7.08 -16.37 21.96
C ILE A 76 8.07 -15.83 22.99
N ILE A 77 7.91 -14.55 23.38
CA ILE A 77 8.77 -13.90 24.37
C ILE A 77 8.67 -14.62 25.72
N GLU A 78 7.45 -14.96 26.15
CA GLU A 78 7.19 -15.72 27.38
C GLU A 78 7.90 -17.08 27.38
N ASN A 79 7.79 -17.84 26.28
CA ASN A 79 8.41 -19.16 26.17
C ASN A 79 9.95 -19.07 26.13
N ILE A 80 10.50 -18.03 25.48
CA ILE A 80 11.96 -17.77 25.48
C ILE A 80 12.45 -17.46 26.91
N LEU A 81 11.71 -16.64 27.68
CA LEU A 81 12.08 -16.32 29.06
C LEU A 81 12.09 -17.57 29.95
N LYS A 82 11.04 -18.40 29.88
CA LYS A 82 10.95 -19.66 30.65
C LYS A 82 12.09 -20.64 30.32
N ASN A 83 12.44 -20.79 29.05
CA ASN A 83 13.55 -21.67 28.67
C ASN A 83 14.92 -21.14 29.13
N LYS A 84 15.09 -19.82 29.19
CA LYS A 84 16.36 -19.20 29.57
C LYS A 84 16.63 -19.25 31.09
N GLU A 85 15.59 -19.44 31.91
CA GLU A 85 15.80 -19.80 33.32
C GLU A 85 16.45 -21.18 33.47
N SER A 86 16.16 -22.10 32.54
CA SER A 86 16.68 -23.47 32.54
C SER A 86 18.03 -23.63 31.80
N GLN A 87 18.32 -22.78 30.80
CA GLN A 87 19.50 -22.90 29.93
C GLN A 87 20.34 -21.63 29.88
N LYS A 88 21.65 -21.74 30.15
CA LYS A 88 22.58 -20.59 30.15
C LYS A 88 23.08 -20.15 28.76
N GLN A 89 22.99 -21.00 27.74
CA GLN A 89 23.50 -20.69 26.40
C GLN A 89 22.52 -19.86 25.56
N SER A 90 23.06 -18.87 24.86
CA SER A 90 22.30 -18.03 23.93
C SER A 90 22.24 -18.72 22.56
N GLU A 91 21.04 -18.95 22.07
CA GLU A 91 20.77 -19.62 20.80
C GLU A 91 19.53 -18.98 20.17
N THR A 92 19.43 -19.05 18.85
CA THR A 92 18.29 -18.53 18.10
C THR A 92 17.09 -19.45 18.27
N ARG A 93 16.11 -19.02 19.07
CA ARG A 93 14.91 -19.78 19.45
C ARG A 93 13.67 -19.42 18.64
N SER A 94 13.67 -18.26 17.97
CA SER A 94 12.56 -17.83 17.13
C SER A 94 13.04 -17.20 15.83
N LEU A 95 12.40 -17.61 14.73
CA LEU A 95 12.59 -17.04 13.40
C LEU A 95 11.24 -16.51 12.90
N ILE A 96 11.20 -15.22 12.53
CA ILE A 96 10.01 -14.52 12.07
C ILE A 96 10.24 -14.05 10.63
N ILE A 97 9.46 -14.60 9.70
CA ILE A 97 9.44 -14.19 8.31
C ILE A 97 8.36 -13.13 8.10
N VAL A 98 8.75 -12.04 7.44
CA VAL A 98 7.85 -10.96 7.03
C VAL A 98 8.05 -10.65 5.54
N PRO A 99 7.02 -10.16 4.84
CA PRO A 99 7.08 -9.89 3.40
C PRO A 99 7.91 -8.65 3.02
N THR A 100 8.01 -7.64 3.88
CA THR A 100 8.72 -6.38 3.57
C THR A 100 9.69 -5.95 4.66
N ARG A 101 10.65 -5.11 4.29
CA ARG A 101 11.56 -4.46 5.23
C ARG A 101 10.84 -3.50 6.17
N GLU A 102 9.83 -2.82 5.69
CA GLU A 102 9.05 -1.87 6.49
C GLU A 102 8.31 -2.62 7.59
N LEU A 103 7.71 -3.77 7.26
CA LEU A 103 7.08 -4.64 8.25
C LEU A 103 8.10 -5.29 9.19
N SER A 104 9.29 -5.65 8.69
CA SER A 104 10.37 -6.17 9.55
C SER A 104 10.80 -5.17 10.61
N ASN A 105 10.90 -3.89 10.25
CA ASN A 105 11.19 -2.81 11.18
C ASN A 105 10.06 -2.62 12.20
N GLN A 106 8.80 -2.70 11.78
CA GLN A 106 7.65 -2.61 12.69
C GLN A 106 7.65 -3.76 13.70
N VAL A 107 7.80 -5.00 13.25
CA VAL A 107 7.88 -6.19 14.11
C VAL A 107 9.07 -6.09 15.07
N THR A 108 10.24 -5.68 14.58
CA THR A 108 11.44 -5.50 15.41
C THR A 108 11.24 -4.45 16.50
N ASN A 109 10.58 -3.33 16.18
CA ASN A 109 10.26 -2.29 17.16
C ASN A 109 9.25 -2.80 18.20
N ASN A 110 8.20 -3.51 17.78
CA ASN A 110 7.25 -4.14 18.70
C ASN A 110 7.94 -5.14 19.64
N ILE A 111 8.90 -5.92 19.15
CA ILE A 111 9.71 -6.82 19.99
C ILE A 111 10.47 -5.99 21.02
N LYS A 112 11.22 -4.95 20.61
CA LYS A 112 12.00 -4.11 21.53
C LYS A 112 11.13 -3.41 22.59
N GLU A 113 9.93 -3.02 22.21
CA GLU A 113 8.95 -2.40 23.08
C GLU A 113 8.38 -3.39 24.10
N LEU A 114 7.97 -4.58 23.66
CA LEU A 114 7.50 -5.66 24.52
C LEU A 114 8.62 -6.22 25.42
N THR A 115 9.87 -6.18 24.95
CA THR A 115 11.04 -6.63 25.71
C THR A 115 11.75 -5.51 26.46
N PHE A 116 11.17 -4.32 26.58
CA PHE A 116 11.83 -3.17 27.23
C PHE A 116 12.36 -3.49 28.63
N TYR A 117 11.63 -4.30 29.41
CA TYR A 117 12.03 -4.74 30.75
C TYR A 117 12.79 -6.08 30.79
N CYS A 118 12.99 -6.74 29.64
CA CYS A 118 13.79 -7.96 29.50
C CYS A 118 14.87 -7.87 28.42
N GLY A 119 15.26 -6.67 28.00
CA GLY A 119 16.22 -6.45 26.91
C GLY A 119 17.65 -6.97 27.17
N LYS A 120 18.02 -7.19 28.44
CA LYS A 120 19.28 -7.89 28.79
C LYS A 120 19.23 -9.39 28.50
N VAL A 121 18.02 -9.93 28.34
CA VAL A 121 17.73 -11.36 28.23
C VAL A 121 17.32 -11.72 26.80
N ILE A 122 16.73 -10.81 26.04
CA ILE A 122 16.27 -11.09 24.67
C ILE A 122 16.94 -10.11 23.72
N ARG A 123 17.78 -10.63 22.83
CA ARG A 123 18.35 -9.94 21.68
C ARG A 123 17.54 -10.25 20.44
N VAL A 124 17.32 -9.21 19.63
CA VAL A 124 16.62 -9.30 18.35
C VAL A 124 17.50 -8.75 17.24
N VAL A 125 17.58 -9.47 16.12
CA VAL A 125 18.28 -9.03 14.91
C VAL A 125 17.31 -8.97 13.74
N ASN A 126 17.37 -7.86 12.99
CA ASN A 126 16.59 -7.66 11.78
C ASN A 126 17.48 -7.78 10.53
N LEU A 127 17.37 -8.90 9.82
CA LEU A 127 18.16 -9.18 8.60
C LEU A 127 17.66 -8.45 7.37
N ALA A 128 16.42 -7.95 7.39
CA ALA A 128 15.88 -7.15 6.30
C ALA A 128 16.28 -5.67 6.39
N ALA A 129 16.89 -5.23 7.49
CA ALA A 129 17.41 -3.88 7.63
C ALA A 129 18.47 -3.56 6.56
N ASN A 130 18.72 -2.27 6.33
CA ASN A 130 19.76 -1.82 5.39
C ASN A 130 21.17 -1.98 6.00
N ILE A 131 21.55 -3.22 6.25
CA ILE A 131 22.85 -3.63 6.77
C ILE A 131 23.57 -4.48 5.71
N SER A 132 24.89 -4.38 5.69
CA SER A 132 25.71 -5.23 4.83
C SER A 132 25.71 -6.66 5.34
N ASP A 133 25.94 -7.62 4.45
CA ASP A 133 25.91 -9.05 4.81
C ASP A 133 26.99 -9.40 5.85
N ASN A 134 28.12 -8.68 5.83
CA ASN A 134 29.16 -8.82 6.85
C ASN A 134 28.72 -8.29 8.21
N ALA A 135 28.03 -7.15 8.27
CA ALA A 135 27.47 -6.64 9.51
C ALA A 135 26.38 -7.58 10.06
N ALA A 136 25.50 -8.08 9.19
CA ALA A 136 24.48 -9.05 9.57
C ALA A 136 25.10 -10.34 10.14
N ARG A 137 26.18 -10.84 9.53
CA ARG A 137 26.91 -12.01 10.02
C ARG A 137 27.46 -11.80 11.44
N ILE A 138 28.05 -10.64 11.72
CA ILE A 138 28.55 -10.30 13.06
C ILE A 138 27.40 -10.31 14.07
N LEU A 139 26.27 -9.67 13.73
CA LEU A 139 25.10 -9.64 14.62
C LEU A 139 24.51 -11.03 14.87
N ILE A 140 24.50 -11.90 13.85
CA ILE A 140 24.05 -13.30 14.02
C ILE A 140 25.03 -14.09 14.89
N SER A 141 26.33 -13.83 14.79
CA SER A 141 27.35 -14.53 15.58
C SER A 141 27.25 -14.29 17.09
N GLU A 142 26.52 -13.25 17.52
CA GLU A 142 26.16 -13.02 18.93
C GLU A 142 24.99 -13.92 19.41
N CYS A 143 24.52 -14.84 18.57
CA CYS A 143 23.42 -15.78 18.81
C CYS A 143 22.17 -15.08 19.38
N PRO A 144 21.50 -14.23 18.60
CA PRO A 144 20.28 -13.54 19.04
C PRO A 144 19.13 -14.53 19.23
N GLU A 145 18.33 -14.35 20.29
CA GLU A 145 17.19 -15.22 20.57
C GLU A 145 16.10 -15.14 19.49
N ILE A 146 15.91 -13.96 18.90
CA ILE A 146 14.89 -13.70 17.86
C ILE A 146 15.54 -13.13 16.61
N VAL A 147 15.26 -13.74 15.45
CA VAL A 147 15.66 -13.24 14.14
C VAL A 147 14.41 -12.87 13.34
N VAL A 148 14.38 -11.65 12.79
CA VAL A 148 13.32 -11.14 11.91
C VAL A 148 13.91 -10.84 10.54
N GLY A 149 13.23 -11.22 9.46
CA GLY A 149 13.71 -10.89 8.11
C GLY A 149 12.75 -11.23 6.99
N THR A 150 13.11 -10.82 5.77
CA THR A 150 12.44 -11.25 4.54
C THR A 150 12.99 -12.60 4.08
N PRO A 151 12.21 -13.41 3.34
CA PRO A 151 12.67 -14.71 2.83
C PRO A 151 14.03 -14.62 2.12
N SER A 152 14.14 -13.67 1.19
CA SER A 152 15.36 -13.43 0.40
C SER A 152 16.60 -13.11 1.22
N ARG A 153 16.46 -12.50 2.40
CA ARG A 153 17.60 -12.18 3.28
C ARG A 153 17.94 -13.34 4.21
N ILE A 154 16.92 -14.02 4.73
CA ILE A 154 17.10 -15.18 5.63
C ILE A 154 17.81 -16.32 4.89
N ILE A 155 17.38 -16.63 3.67
CA ILE A 155 17.94 -17.75 2.90
C ILE A 155 19.44 -17.59 2.60
N VAL A 156 19.92 -16.35 2.40
CA VAL A 156 21.35 -16.05 2.20
C VAL A 156 22.16 -16.48 3.41
N HIS A 157 21.69 -16.20 4.62
CA HIS A 157 22.41 -16.56 5.85
C HIS A 157 22.26 -18.03 6.22
N LEU A 158 21.17 -18.69 5.85
CA LEU A 158 21.01 -20.15 6.00
C LEU A 158 21.93 -20.91 5.04
N ASN A 159 21.94 -20.55 3.76
CA ASN A 159 22.77 -21.20 2.75
C ASN A 159 24.27 -21.00 3.00
N ALA A 160 24.66 -19.82 3.51
CA ALA A 160 26.03 -19.55 3.92
C ALA A 160 26.40 -20.13 5.30
N SER A 161 25.49 -20.90 5.92
CA SER A 161 25.67 -21.49 7.26
C SER A 161 26.05 -20.49 8.35
N ASN A 162 25.63 -19.23 8.22
CA ASN A 162 25.82 -18.21 9.25
C ASN A 162 24.78 -18.32 10.36
N LEU A 163 23.59 -18.85 10.05
CA LEU A 163 22.45 -18.95 10.96
C LEU A 163 22.14 -20.42 11.26
N HIS A 164 22.38 -20.85 12.50
CA HIS A 164 22.13 -22.21 12.95
C HIS A 164 20.80 -22.30 13.71
N ILE A 165 19.81 -22.97 13.12
CA ILE A 165 18.44 -23.06 13.67
C ILE A 165 17.91 -24.49 13.76
N GLN A 166 18.65 -25.50 13.29
CA GLN A 166 18.12 -26.87 13.18
C GLN A 166 17.90 -27.57 14.54
N GLU A 167 18.66 -27.20 15.56
CA GLU A 167 18.60 -27.85 16.88
C GLU A 167 17.90 -26.99 17.93
N SER A 168 18.00 -25.66 17.80
CA SER A 168 17.62 -24.69 18.83
C SER A 168 16.31 -23.96 18.57
N LEU A 169 15.76 -24.03 17.35
CA LEU A 169 14.55 -23.31 16.99
C LEU A 169 13.33 -23.91 17.69
N LEU A 170 12.57 -23.06 18.37
CA LEU A 170 11.33 -23.43 19.05
C LEU A 170 10.10 -22.90 18.32
N HIS A 171 10.21 -21.70 17.73
CA HIS A 171 9.08 -21.00 17.10
C HIS A 171 9.45 -20.55 15.69
N PHE A 172 8.55 -20.79 14.74
CA PHE A 172 8.66 -20.27 13.39
C PHE A 172 7.38 -19.52 13.01
N VAL A 173 7.52 -18.23 12.72
CA VAL A 173 6.41 -17.32 12.46
C VAL A 173 6.44 -16.88 11.02
N ILE A 174 5.26 -16.85 10.40
CA ILE A 174 5.05 -16.33 9.05
C ILE A 174 3.98 -15.23 9.17
N ASP A 175 4.39 -13.98 9.10
CA ASP A 175 3.50 -12.82 9.19
C ASP A 175 3.09 -12.37 7.79
N GLU A 176 1.80 -12.04 7.61
CA GLU A 176 1.18 -11.65 6.34
C GLU A 176 1.55 -12.60 5.17
N PHE A 177 1.27 -13.90 5.34
CA PHE A 177 1.69 -14.93 4.38
C PHE A 177 1.16 -14.75 2.95
N ASP A 178 -0.06 -14.21 2.81
CA ASP A 178 -0.61 -13.88 1.49
C ASP A 178 0.24 -12.85 0.74
N LEU A 179 0.91 -11.95 1.45
CA LEU A 179 1.85 -11.01 0.87
C LEU A 179 3.16 -11.66 0.44
N ILE A 180 3.68 -12.60 1.25
CA ILE A 180 4.91 -13.34 0.92
C ILE A 180 4.75 -14.07 -0.42
N LEU A 181 3.60 -14.70 -0.64
CA LEU A 181 3.26 -15.34 -1.91
C LEU A 181 3.11 -14.32 -3.04
N SER A 182 2.45 -13.18 -2.77
CA SER A 182 2.27 -12.13 -3.78
C SER A 182 3.58 -11.47 -4.22
N TYR A 183 4.61 -11.44 -3.38
CA TYR A 183 5.93 -10.90 -3.70
C TYR A 183 6.88 -11.93 -4.31
N GLY A 184 6.37 -13.07 -4.78
CA GLY A 184 7.18 -14.04 -5.52
C GLY A 184 8.22 -14.79 -4.68
N TYR A 185 8.15 -14.72 -3.35
CA TYR A 185 9.12 -15.40 -2.47
C TYR A 185 8.90 -16.90 -2.31
N SER A 186 8.09 -17.53 -3.16
CA SER A 186 7.72 -18.95 -3.04
C SER A 186 8.95 -19.88 -3.05
N GLU A 187 9.89 -19.66 -3.97
CA GLU A 187 11.10 -20.49 -4.08
C GLU A 187 12.03 -20.30 -2.86
N ASP A 188 12.27 -19.05 -2.46
CA ASP A 188 13.06 -18.73 -1.26
C ASP A 188 12.46 -19.37 -0.01
N PHE A 189 11.14 -19.29 0.11
CA PHE A 189 10.38 -19.86 1.22
C PHE A 189 10.47 -21.40 1.26
N ASP A 190 10.27 -22.07 0.13
CA ASP A 190 10.41 -23.52 0.02
C ASP A 190 11.83 -23.97 0.38
N ASN A 191 12.85 -23.16 0.06
CA ASN A 191 14.22 -23.43 0.47
C ASN A 191 14.46 -23.22 1.95
N ILE A 192 13.86 -22.19 2.57
CA ILE A 192 13.93 -21.99 4.03
C ILE A 192 13.29 -23.16 4.77
N MET A 193 12.14 -23.66 4.29
CA MET A 193 11.42 -24.77 4.92
C MET A 193 12.25 -26.05 5.06
N LYS A 194 13.23 -26.27 4.18
CA LYS A 194 14.16 -27.41 4.27
C LYS A 194 15.05 -27.37 5.52
N TYR A 195 15.28 -26.18 6.09
CA TYR A 195 16.08 -25.99 7.30
C TYR A 195 15.23 -26.00 8.58
N ILE A 196 13.91 -25.92 8.48
CA ILE A 196 13.02 -25.82 9.65
C ILE A 196 12.81 -27.22 10.27
N PRO A 197 13.06 -27.40 11.58
CA PRO A 197 12.83 -28.67 12.27
C PRO A 197 11.36 -29.06 12.36
N LYS A 198 11.07 -30.36 12.39
CA LYS A 198 9.69 -30.90 12.50
C LYS A 198 9.00 -30.67 13.84
N ARG A 199 9.75 -30.29 14.90
CA ARG A 199 9.24 -30.13 16.28
C ARG A 199 9.05 -28.66 16.68
N VAL A 200 9.09 -27.75 15.71
CA VAL A 200 8.89 -26.31 15.91
C VAL A 200 7.40 -25.98 15.97
N GLN A 201 7.03 -25.09 16.88
CA GLN A 201 5.69 -24.49 16.88
C GLN A 201 5.58 -23.49 15.73
N MET A 202 4.54 -23.67 14.91
CA MET A 202 4.29 -22.85 13.73
C MET A 202 3.15 -21.85 13.96
N LEU A 203 3.42 -20.57 13.70
CA LEU A 203 2.44 -19.50 13.83
C LEU A 203 2.34 -18.75 12.50
N LEU A 204 1.22 -18.92 11.79
CA LEU A 204 0.97 -18.26 10.51
C LEU A 204 -0.14 -17.23 10.68
N THR A 205 0.09 -16.01 10.22
CA THR A 205 -0.93 -14.97 10.17
C THR A 205 -1.13 -14.45 8.75
N THR A 206 -2.39 -14.20 8.37
CA THR A 206 -2.76 -13.69 7.06
C THR A 206 -3.98 -12.77 7.18
N ALA A 207 -4.13 -11.84 6.25
CA ALA A 207 -5.37 -11.10 6.09
C ALA A 207 -6.43 -11.89 5.31
N THR A 208 -6.01 -12.70 4.33
CA THR A 208 -6.92 -13.36 3.39
C THR A 208 -6.67 -14.86 3.27
N PHE A 209 -7.75 -15.62 3.00
CA PHE A 209 -7.65 -17.01 2.52
C PHE A 209 -7.61 -17.02 0.99
N THR A 210 -6.59 -17.67 0.42
CA THR A 210 -6.47 -17.98 -1.01
C THR A 210 -6.42 -19.50 -1.19
N GLU A 211 -6.72 -20.02 -2.39
CA GLU A 211 -6.68 -21.48 -2.63
C GLU A 211 -5.26 -22.07 -2.47
N ASP A 212 -4.23 -21.27 -2.77
CA ASP A 212 -2.84 -21.66 -2.60
C ASP A 212 -2.48 -21.86 -1.12
N LEU A 213 -3.13 -21.11 -0.22
CA LEU A 213 -3.01 -21.25 1.21
C LEU A 213 -3.43 -22.64 1.70
N ASP A 214 -4.51 -23.21 1.15
CA ASP A 214 -5.01 -24.52 1.57
C ASP A 214 -4.07 -25.66 1.16
N LYS A 215 -3.37 -25.51 0.03
CA LYS A 215 -2.32 -26.45 -0.39
C LYS A 215 -1.10 -26.33 0.52
N LEU A 216 -0.64 -25.11 0.77
CA LEU A 216 0.52 -24.82 1.61
C LEU A 216 0.27 -25.18 3.07
N LYS A 217 -0.94 -24.98 3.59
CA LYS A 217 -1.34 -25.38 4.95
C LYS A 217 -1.11 -26.87 5.21
N LYS A 218 -1.40 -27.72 4.23
CA LYS A 218 -1.19 -29.18 4.34
C LYS A 218 0.28 -29.58 4.30
N VAL A 219 1.14 -28.75 3.70
CA VAL A 219 2.58 -28.98 3.59
C VAL A 219 3.31 -28.47 4.83
N ILE A 220 2.83 -27.36 5.39
CA ILE A 220 3.54 -26.60 6.42
C ILE A 220 3.20 -27.08 7.83
N CYS A 221 1.92 -27.29 8.16
CA CYS A 221 1.49 -27.60 9.53
C CYS A 221 0.93 -29.02 9.64
N LYS A 222 1.27 -29.72 10.72
CA LYS A 222 0.85 -31.12 10.94
C LYS A 222 -0.61 -31.23 11.38
N ASP A 223 -1.09 -30.27 12.20
CA ASP A 223 -2.50 -30.12 12.61
C ASP A 223 -2.76 -28.73 13.24
N PRO A 224 -2.87 -27.66 12.45
CA PRO A 224 -2.97 -26.31 12.99
C PRO A 224 -4.38 -25.97 13.47
N VAL A 225 -4.49 -25.27 14.60
CA VAL A 225 -5.74 -24.62 15.02
C VAL A 225 -6.00 -23.43 14.11
N ILE A 226 -7.13 -23.45 13.41
CA ILE A 226 -7.51 -22.40 12.46
C ILE A 226 -8.46 -21.43 13.14
N LEU A 227 -8.02 -20.19 13.29
CA LEU A 227 -8.80 -19.10 13.83
C LEU A 227 -9.18 -18.15 12.69
N LYS A 228 -10.44 -18.21 12.25
CA LYS A 228 -11.03 -17.22 11.35
C LYS A 228 -11.72 -16.16 12.20
N LEU A 229 -11.00 -15.08 12.48
CA LEU A 229 -11.47 -14.04 13.39
C LEU A 229 -11.98 -12.87 12.57
N GLU A 230 -13.27 -12.94 12.28
CA GLU A 230 -14.03 -11.80 11.79
C GLU A 230 -14.40 -10.96 13.01
N GLU A 231 -13.61 -9.92 13.28
CA GLU A 231 -14.07 -8.88 14.19
C GLU A 231 -15.37 -8.33 13.61
N LYS A 232 -16.46 -8.30 14.40
CA LYS A 232 -17.66 -7.53 14.04
C LYS A 232 -17.17 -6.15 13.69
N ASP A 233 -17.19 -5.85 12.41
CA ASP A 233 -16.52 -4.67 11.92
C ASP A 233 -17.05 -3.48 12.69
N SER A 234 -16.14 -2.73 13.30
CA SER A 234 -16.43 -1.38 13.77
C SER A 234 -16.61 -0.45 12.56
N TYR A 235 -17.42 -0.84 11.57
CA TYR A 235 -17.97 0.04 10.55
C TYR A 235 -18.83 1.14 11.17
N SER A 236 -19.08 1.11 12.49
CA SER A 236 -19.71 2.21 13.23
C SER A 236 -19.09 3.57 12.89
N ASN A 237 -17.81 3.61 12.51
CA ASN A 237 -17.09 4.85 12.17
C ASN A 237 -16.82 5.05 10.67
N LEU A 238 -17.29 4.16 9.79
CA LEU A 238 -17.13 4.25 8.33
C LEU A 238 -18.41 4.76 7.66
N SER A 239 -18.38 5.99 7.15
CA SER A 239 -19.49 6.52 6.34
C SER A 239 -19.26 6.22 4.85
N GLN A 240 -20.22 5.56 4.20
CA GLN A 240 -20.14 5.22 2.78
C GLN A 240 -21.18 5.99 1.98
N TYR A 241 -20.76 6.57 0.85
CA TYR A 241 -21.58 7.39 -0.01
C TYR A 241 -21.48 6.94 -1.47
N SER A 242 -22.61 7.02 -2.18
CA SER A 242 -22.70 6.78 -3.62
C SER A 242 -23.18 8.00 -4.37
N VAL A 243 -22.58 8.27 -5.53
CA VAL A 243 -22.94 9.39 -6.41
C VAL A 243 -23.16 8.86 -7.81
N ARG A 244 -24.39 8.96 -8.31
CA ARG A 244 -24.72 8.63 -9.70
C ARG A 244 -24.39 9.82 -10.59
N CYS A 245 -23.49 9.65 -11.54
CA CYS A 245 -23.01 10.72 -12.41
C CYS A 245 -22.50 10.18 -13.75
N SER A 246 -22.46 11.01 -14.79
CA SER A 246 -21.83 10.66 -16.06
C SER A 246 -20.30 10.75 -16.00
N GLU A 247 -19.62 10.20 -17.01
CA GLU A 247 -18.14 10.18 -17.08
C GLU A 247 -17.48 11.56 -17.02
N ASP A 248 -18.08 12.58 -17.64
CA ASP A 248 -17.63 13.98 -17.59
C ASP A 248 -17.90 14.62 -16.22
N GLU A 249 -19.05 14.30 -15.63
CA GLU A 249 -19.41 14.77 -14.29
C GLU A 249 -18.45 14.25 -13.22
N LYS A 250 -17.88 13.04 -13.36
CA LYS A 250 -16.81 12.56 -12.47
C LYS A 250 -15.66 13.58 -12.36
N PHE A 251 -15.20 14.14 -13.49
CA PHE A 251 -14.15 15.17 -13.52
C PHE A 251 -14.61 16.49 -12.92
N LEU A 252 -15.87 16.86 -13.12
CA LEU A 252 -16.44 18.07 -12.53
C LEU A 252 -16.55 17.95 -11.00
N LEU A 253 -17.04 16.82 -10.51
CA LEU A 253 -17.24 16.56 -9.09
C LEU A 253 -15.91 16.45 -8.35
N ILE A 254 -14.92 15.71 -8.88
CA ILE A 254 -13.61 15.62 -8.24
C ILE A 254 -12.92 16.99 -8.17
N TYR A 255 -13.08 17.81 -9.21
CA TYR A 255 -12.58 19.19 -9.22
C TYR A 255 -13.22 20.01 -8.09
N VAL A 256 -14.54 20.01 -7.97
CA VAL A 256 -15.26 20.75 -6.92
C VAL A 256 -14.90 20.25 -5.52
N ILE A 257 -14.93 18.93 -5.29
CA ILE A 257 -14.62 18.31 -4.00
C ILE A 257 -13.24 18.73 -3.49
N LEU A 258 -12.22 18.61 -4.35
CA LEU A 258 -10.84 18.87 -3.97
C LEU A 258 -10.50 20.36 -3.94
N LYS A 259 -11.01 21.14 -4.90
CA LYS A 259 -10.68 22.56 -5.00
C LYS A 259 -11.35 23.39 -3.90
N LEU A 260 -12.60 23.07 -3.56
CA LEU A 260 -13.31 23.69 -2.44
C LEU A 260 -12.96 23.05 -1.10
N ARG A 261 -12.11 22.02 -1.08
CA ARG A 261 -11.67 21.31 0.14
C ARG A 261 -12.86 20.85 0.99
N LEU A 262 -13.90 20.30 0.32
CA LEU A 262 -15.08 19.76 1.00
C LEU A 262 -14.71 18.61 1.94
N ILE A 263 -13.60 17.95 1.65
CA ILE A 263 -13.03 16.85 2.44
C ILE A 263 -11.67 17.32 2.96
N LYS A 264 -11.48 17.19 4.28
CA LYS A 264 -10.21 17.51 4.95
C LYS A 264 -9.44 16.23 5.26
N GLY A 265 -8.12 16.29 5.14
CA GLY A 265 -7.22 15.17 5.43
C GLY A 265 -6.75 14.45 4.17
N ARG A 266 -6.10 13.30 4.38
CA ARG A 266 -5.49 12.51 3.30
C ARG A 266 -6.54 11.73 2.51
N ILE A 267 -6.42 11.77 1.18
CA ILE A 267 -7.39 11.18 0.25
C ILE A 267 -6.68 10.19 -0.68
N ILE A 268 -7.24 8.98 -0.79
CA ILE A 268 -6.83 8.02 -1.81
C ILE A 268 -7.91 7.99 -2.89
N ILE A 269 -7.51 8.19 -4.14
CA ILE A 269 -8.41 8.17 -5.29
C ILE A 269 -8.09 6.93 -6.12
N PHE A 270 -9.05 6.03 -6.25
CA PHE A 270 -8.89 4.81 -7.05
C PHE A 270 -9.44 4.96 -8.46
N VAL A 271 -8.65 4.52 -9.43
CA VAL A 271 -8.93 4.58 -10.88
C VAL A 271 -8.66 3.19 -11.48
N ASN A 272 -9.44 2.75 -12.44
CA ASN A 272 -9.34 1.36 -12.95
C ASN A 272 -8.28 1.17 -14.06
N ASN A 273 -7.70 2.25 -14.59
CA ASN A 273 -6.73 2.21 -15.69
C ASN A 273 -5.58 3.19 -15.43
N ILE A 274 -4.35 2.78 -15.77
CA ILE A 274 -3.12 3.58 -15.65
C ILE A 274 -3.21 4.87 -16.48
N ASP A 275 -3.60 4.80 -17.75
CA ASP A 275 -3.71 6.01 -18.60
C ASP A 275 -4.75 6.98 -18.04
N ARG A 276 -5.81 6.45 -17.44
CA ARG A 276 -6.85 7.25 -16.77
C ARG A 276 -6.32 7.85 -15.46
N CYS A 277 -5.46 7.14 -14.73
CA CYS A 277 -4.79 7.66 -13.54
C CYS A 277 -3.92 8.88 -13.88
N TYR A 278 -3.09 8.79 -14.92
CA TYR A 278 -2.32 9.92 -15.44
C TYR A 278 -3.21 11.05 -15.98
N LYS A 279 -4.33 10.73 -16.64
CA LYS A 279 -5.30 11.73 -17.08
C LYS A 279 -5.86 12.54 -15.90
N VAL A 280 -6.24 11.87 -14.81
CA VAL A 280 -6.72 12.53 -13.59
C VAL A 280 -5.60 13.35 -12.93
N LYS A 281 -4.36 12.83 -12.86
CA LYS A 281 -3.19 13.58 -12.35
C LYS A 281 -3.02 14.90 -13.10
N LEU A 282 -2.90 14.84 -14.42
CA LEU A 282 -2.71 16.01 -15.28
C LEU A 282 -3.88 16.99 -15.19
N PHE A 283 -5.11 16.49 -15.02
CA PHE A 283 -6.30 17.31 -14.81
C PHE A 283 -6.24 18.08 -13.50
N LEU A 284 -5.89 17.42 -12.39
CA LEU A 284 -5.75 18.07 -11.08
C LEU A 284 -4.61 19.11 -11.08
N GLU A 285 -3.52 18.84 -11.80
CA GLU A 285 -2.39 19.76 -11.95
C GLU A 285 -2.78 21.08 -12.65
N GLN A 286 -3.72 21.06 -13.62
CA GLN A 286 -4.24 22.30 -14.24
C GLN A 286 -4.85 23.26 -13.21
N PHE A 287 -5.43 22.72 -12.14
CA PHE A 287 -6.01 23.50 -11.05
C PHE A 287 -5.04 23.75 -9.88
N GLY A 288 -3.77 23.35 -10.02
CA GLY A 288 -2.74 23.47 -8.98
C GLY A 288 -2.93 22.53 -7.79
N ILE A 289 -3.65 21.43 -7.98
CA ILE A 289 -3.83 20.39 -6.97
C ILE A 289 -2.70 19.39 -7.14
N ARG A 290 -1.87 19.21 -6.10
CA ARG A 290 -0.74 18.27 -6.12
C ARG A 290 -1.21 16.88 -5.72
N SER A 291 -0.84 15.87 -6.50
CA SER A 291 -1.14 14.46 -6.24
C SER A 291 0.01 13.58 -6.70
N CYS A 292 0.28 12.50 -5.96
CA CYS A 292 1.20 11.45 -6.39
C CYS A 292 0.47 10.28 -7.06
N VAL A 293 1.18 9.49 -7.86
CA VAL A 293 0.63 8.32 -8.57
C VAL A 293 1.23 7.04 -8.01
N LEU A 294 0.39 6.03 -7.83
CA LEU A 294 0.76 4.67 -7.44
C LEU A 294 0.14 3.69 -8.45
N ASN A 295 0.95 3.17 -9.36
CA ASN A 295 0.55 2.18 -10.38
C ASN A 295 1.56 1.01 -10.47
N SER A 296 1.17 -0.06 -11.17
CA SER A 296 1.95 -1.32 -11.29
C SER A 296 3.23 -1.20 -12.08
N GLU A 297 3.35 -0.17 -12.89
CA GLU A 297 4.49 0.00 -13.78
C GLU A 297 5.66 0.71 -13.09
N LEU A 298 5.39 1.30 -11.92
CA LEU A 298 6.43 1.87 -11.09
C LEU A 298 7.21 0.75 -10.37
N PRO A 299 8.56 0.79 -10.42
CA PRO A 299 9.43 -0.06 -9.63
C PRO A 299 9.07 -0.05 -8.15
N ILE A 300 9.28 -1.17 -7.47
CA ILE A 300 8.88 -1.37 -6.07
C ILE A 300 9.42 -0.28 -5.12
N ASN A 301 10.67 0.16 -5.32
CA ASN A 301 11.28 1.22 -4.49
C ASN A 301 10.58 2.57 -4.67
N SER A 302 10.19 2.92 -5.90
CA SER A 302 9.44 4.15 -6.19
C SER A 302 8.07 4.14 -5.55
N ARG A 303 7.40 2.97 -5.60
CA ARG A 303 6.12 2.74 -4.93
C ARG A 303 6.25 2.97 -3.42
N LEU A 304 7.21 2.31 -2.78
CA LEU A 304 7.50 2.47 -1.35
C LEU A 304 7.80 3.92 -0.99
N HIS A 305 8.63 4.61 -1.78
CA HIS A 305 8.93 6.03 -1.58
C HIS A 305 7.67 6.91 -1.66
N THR A 306 6.81 6.68 -2.64
CA THR A 306 5.55 7.43 -2.80
C THR A 306 4.63 7.26 -1.59
N ILE A 307 4.56 6.05 -1.04
CA ILE A 307 3.78 5.74 0.18
C ILE A 307 4.39 6.44 1.39
N GLU A 308 5.73 6.45 1.51
CA GLU A 308 6.40 7.19 2.57
C GLU A 308 6.12 8.68 2.50
N GLU A 309 6.19 9.28 1.32
CA GLU A 309 5.89 10.71 1.11
C GLU A 309 4.45 11.05 1.49
N PHE A 310 3.50 10.18 1.12
CA PHE A 310 2.11 10.31 1.52
C PHE A 310 1.96 10.21 3.05
N ASN A 311 2.59 9.21 3.68
CA ASN A 311 2.55 9.03 5.13
C ASN A 311 3.26 10.17 5.90
N LYS A 312 4.23 10.85 5.28
CA LYS A 312 4.96 12.02 5.80
C LYS A 312 4.23 13.36 5.53
N ASN A 313 3.02 13.36 4.95
CA ASN A 313 2.27 14.56 4.56
C ASN A 313 2.97 15.44 3.51
N VAL A 314 3.81 14.86 2.64
CA VAL A 314 4.35 15.59 1.48
C VAL A 314 3.23 15.79 0.44
N TYR A 315 2.40 14.75 0.27
CA TYR A 315 1.19 14.76 -0.55
C TYR A 315 -0.02 14.37 0.29
N ASP A 316 -1.10 15.14 0.16
CA ASP A 316 -2.38 14.83 0.79
C ASP A 316 -3.24 13.92 -0.07
N ILE A 317 -2.91 13.77 -1.36
CA ILE A 317 -3.71 13.06 -2.36
C ILE A 317 -2.83 12.07 -3.11
N ILE A 318 -3.27 10.82 -3.16
CA ILE A 318 -2.64 9.75 -3.95
C ILE A 318 -3.65 9.17 -4.94
N LEU A 319 -3.24 9.03 -6.20
CA LEU A 319 -3.99 8.39 -7.27
C LEU A 319 -3.47 6.96 -7.43
N ALA A 320 -4.33 5.98 -7.20
CA ALA A 320 -3.98 4.58 -7.19
C ALA A 320 -4.75 3.80 -8.26
N THR A 321 -4.10 2.83 -8.90
CA THR A 321 -4.76 1.81 -9.72
C THR A 321 -4.74 0.47 -9.03
N ASP A 322 -5.85 -0.27 -9.13
CA ASP A 322 -5.90 -1.66 -8.69
C ASP A 322 -5.20 -2.60 -9.69
N GLU A 323 -4.75 -3.74 -9.17
CA GLU A 323 -4.43 -4.90 -10.00
C GLU A 323 -5.73 -5.53 -10.48
N ASN A 324 -6.08 -5.29 -11.74
CA ASN A 324 -6.94 -6.21 -12.45
C ASN A 324 -6.01 -7.24 -13.10
N ASN A 325 -6.24 -8.52 -12.85
CA ASN A 325 -5.64 -9.65 -13.58
C ASN A 325 -6.03 -9.59 -15.07
N LEU A 326 -5.58 -8.56 -15.78
CA LEU A 326 -5.77 -8.34 -17.22
C LEU A 326 -4.72 -9.13 -18.01
N SER A 327 -4.45 -10.35 -17.57
CA SER A 327 -3.63 -11.33 -18.28
C SER A 327 -4.39 -12.62 -18.51
N LYS A 328 -5.65 -12.53 -18.97
CA LYS A 328 -6.33 -13.56 -19.76
C LYS A 328 -7.37 -13.06 -20.79
N GLU A 329 -7.61 -11.76 -20.93
CA GLU A 329 -8.70 -11.27 -21.80
C GLU A 329 -8.21 -10.19 -22.79
N SER A 330 -7.27 -10.58 -23.64
CA SER A 330 -7.18 -9.99 -24.97
C SER A 330 -7.58 -11.06 -25.96
N ASP A 331 -8.88 -11.36 -25.99
CA ASP A 331 -9.72 -11.61 -27.16
C ASP A 331 -11.07 -12.19 -26.68
N SER A 332 -12.16 -11.58 -27.16
CA SER A 332 -13.58 -11.77 -26.81
C SER A 332 -14.08 -11.12 -25.50
N ILE A 333 -15.13 -10.30 -25.65
CA ILE A 333 -15.82 -9.52 -24.60
C ILE A 333 -17.02 -10.32 -24.06
N ASP A 334 -17.20 -11.56 -24.51
CA ASP A 334 -18.35 -12.42 -24.17
C ASP A 334 -18.13 -13.18 -22.84
N ASP A 335 -16.89 -13.30 -22.35
CA ASP A 335 -16.56 -14.05 -21.13
C ASP A 335 -16.94 -13.33 -19.81
N MET A 336 -17.36 -12.07 -19.87
CA MET A 336 -17.90 -11.37 -18.69
C MET A 336 -19.26 -11.93 -18.24
N GLN A 337 -19.98 -12.67 -19.09
CA GLN A 337 -21.19 -13.38 -18.69
C GLN A 337 -20.89 -14.69 -17.93
N GLU A 338 -19.81 -15.41 -18.25
CA GLU A 338 -19.52 -16.70 -17.61
C GLU A 338 -19.07 -16.55 -16.14
N ASN A 339 -18.35 -15.48 -15.80
CA ASN A 339 -17.95 -15.21 -14.41
C ASN A 339 -19.09 -14.73 -13.50
N ILE A 340 -20.26 -14.37 -14.07
CA ILE A 340 -21.44 -13.98 -13.29
C ILE A 340 -22.31 -15.20 -12.94
N ASN A 341 -22.25 -16.27 -13.75
CA ASN A 341 -23.13 -17.44 -13.59
C ASN A 341 -22.45 -18.67 -12.95
N ASN A 342 -21.13 -18.69 -12.82
CA ASN A 342 -20.37 -19.88 -12.40
C ASN A 342 -19.99 -19.95 -10.91
N GLU A 343 -20.76 -19.33 -10.00
CA GLU A 343 -20.65 -19.63 -8.55
C GLU A 343 -21.61 -20.75 -8.07
N SER A 344 -22.31 -21.40 -8.99
CA SER A 344 -23.15 -22.56 -8.66
C SER A 344 -23.12 -23.62 -9.74
N THR A 345 -22.12 -24.52 -9.67
CA THR A 345 -22.19 -26.00 -9.88
C THR A 345 -20.82 -26.55 -10.31
N LYS A 346 -20.31 -27.56 -9.58
CA LYS A 346 -19.26 -28.47 -10.08
C LYS A 346 -19.93 -29.66 -10.75
N ILE A 347 -19.33 -30.21 -11.83
CA ILE A 347 -18.98 -31.65 -12.04
C ILE A 347 -18.80 -32.02 -13.55
N ILE A 348 -17.60 -32.56 -13.88
CA ILE A 348 -17.22 -33.58 -14.91
C ILE A 348 -16.72 -33.22 -16.35
N SER A 349 -15.53 -33.82 -16.63
CA SER A 349 -14.92 -34.41 -17.85
C SER A 349 -14.14 -33.61 -18.93
N LYS A 350 -12.82 -33.87 -18.92
CA LYS A 350 -11.90 -34.40 -19.97
C LYS A 350 -11.68 -33.70 -21.34
N LYS A 351 -10.37 -33.46 -21.56
CA LYS A 351 -9.51 -33.68 -22.77
C LYS A 351 -9.86 -32.97 -24.08
N ASP A 352 -8.95 -32.13 -24.61
CA ASP A 352 -7.90 -32.56 -25.55
C ASP A 352 -6.92 -31.42 -25.94
N ASN A 353 -5.74 -31.84 -26.39
CA ASN A 353 -4.59 -31.01 -26.81
C ASN A 353 -4.80 -30.37 -28.20
N SER A 354 -4.33 -29.13 -28.39
CA SER A 354 -3.61 -28.76 -29.64
C SER A 354 -2.74 -27.50 -29.48
N VAL A 355 -1.70 -27.46 -30.30
CA VAL A 355 -0.46 -26.70 -30.20
C VAL A 355 -0.58 -25.33 -30.89
N LEU A 356 -0.23 -24.23 -30.21
CA LEU A 356 -0.03 -22.90 -30.84
C LEU A 356 1.21 -22.15 -30.33
N LYS A 357 1.85 -21.46 -31.28
CA LYS A 357 3.26 -21.04 -31.36
C LYS A 357 3.70 -19.98 -30.34
N LYS A 358 4.90 -20.17 -29.78
CA LYS A 358 5.63 -19.23 -28.90
C LYS A 358 5.90 -17.88 -29.58
N ARG A 359 5.30 -16.81 -29.07
CA ARG A 359 5.84 -15.42 -29.17
C ARG A 359 6.39 -15.02 -27.80
N LYS A 360 7.58 -14.40 -27.78
CA LYS A 360 8.35 -14.01 -26.57
C LYS A 360 7.48 -13.22 -25.59
N ARG A 361 7.28 -13.79 -24.39
CA ARG A 361 6.64 -13.12 -23.25
C ARG A 361 7.60 -12.10 -22.65
N ILE A 362 7.19 -10.84 -22.60
CA ILE A 362 7.80 -9.85 -21.70
C ILE A 362 7.32 -10.22 -20.30
N HIS A 363 8.25 -10.50 -19.38
CA HIS A 363 7.95 -10.74 -17.97
C HIS A 363 7.22 -9.51 -17.40
N LYS A 364 5.97 -9.66 -16.99
CA LYS A 364 5.27 -8.70 -16.13
C LYS A 364 5.36 -9.24 -14.70
N ASP A 365 5.87 -8.41 -13.79
CA ASP A 365 5.95 -8.74 -12.37
C ASP A 365 4.53 -8.98 -11.82
N GLY A 366 4.27 -10.19 -11.30
CA GLY A 366 2.99 -10.56 -10.68
C GLY A 366 2.84 -10.06 -9.24
N GLU A 367 3.49 -8.94 -8.90
CA GLU A 367 3.77 -8.50 -7.52
C GLU A 367 3.05 -7.19 -7.12
N TYR A 368 1.96 -6.80 -7.79
CA TYR A 368 1.38 -5.47 -7.62
C TYR A 368 0.00 -5.45 -6.96
N GLY A 369 -0.09 -5.59 -5.63
CA GLY A 369 -1.33 -5.32 -4.91
C GLY A 369 -1.33 -3.98 -4.18
N VAL A 370 -1.76 -2.84 -4.76
CA VAL A 370 -2.10 -1.64 -3.93
C VAL A 370 -3.21 -1.97 -2.93
N SER A 371 -4.04 -2.94 -3.31
CA SER A 371 -5.11 -3.48 -2.51
C SER A 371 -4.65 -4.41 -1.38
N ARG A 372 -3.34 -4.75 -1.26
CA ARG A 372 -2.81 -5.69 -0.25
C ARG A 372 -1.47 -5.20 0.34
N GLY A 373 -1.32 -5.27 1.67
CA GLY A 373 0.00 -5.16 2.33
C GLY A 373 0.66 -3.78 2.46
N ILE A 374 0.14 -2.75 1.80
CA ILE A 374 0.66 -1.38 1.93
C ILE A 374 -0.15 -0.61 2.97
N ASP A 375 0.51 -0.14 4.05
CA ASP A 375 -0.14 0.61 5.14
C ASP A 375 -0.16 2.12 4.86
N PHE A 376 -1.36 2.64 4.60
CA PHE A 376 -1.63 4.06 4.48
C PHE A 376 -2.11 4.58 5.84
N LYS A 377 -1.39 5.55 6.41
CA LYS A 377 -1.72 6.10 7.72
C LYS A 377 -2.80 7.18 7.58
N ASP A 378 -3.69 7.29 8.57
CA ASP A 378 -4.79 8.27 8.71
C ASP A 378 -5.42 8.76 7.39
N VAL A 379 -5.88 7.82 6.58
CA VAL A 379 -6.64 8.15 5.38
C VAL A 379 -8.03 8.61 5.79
N ALA A 380 -8.38 9.85 5.49
CA ALA A 380 -9.68 10.43 5.83
C ALA A 380 -10.78 10.01 4.84
N CYS A 381 -10.43 9.89 3.55
CA CYS A 381 -11.38 9.55 2.50
C CYS A 381 -10.80 8.62 1.45
N ILE A 382 -11.60 7.64 1.04
CA ILE A 382 -11.41 6.84 -0.17
C ILE A 382 -12.39 7.34 -1.22
N LEU A 383 -11.89 7.81 -2.36
CA LEU A 383 -12.70 8.21 -3.51
C LEU A 383 -12.55 7.16 -4.61
N ASN A 384 -13.56 6.33 -4.83
CA ASN A 384 -13.64 5.48 -6.01
C ASN A 384 -14.07 6.35 -7.19
N PHE A 385 -13.10 6.94 -7.89
CA PHE A 385 -13.35 7.71 -9.11
C PHE A 385 -13.91 6.80 -10.21
N ASP A 386 -13.36 5.60 -10.30
CA ASP A 386 -13.98 4.49 -11.02
C ASP A 386 -14.41 3.42 -10.01
N LEU A 387 -15.64 2.93 -10.15
CA LEU A 387 -16.14 1.84 -9.32
C LEU A 387 -15.26 0.59 -9.54
N PRO A 388 -14.86 -0.13 -8.47
CA PRO A 388 -14.14 -1.38 -8.64
C PRO A 388 -14.96 -2.41 -9.41
N THR A 389 -14.28 -3.32 -10.12
CA THR A 389 -14.93 -4.36 -10.94
C THR A 389 -15.51 -5.52 -10.11
N THR A 390 -15.15 -5.62 -8.82
CA THR A 390 -15.56 -6.71 -7.93
C THR A 390 -15.86 -6.18 -6.52
N VAL A 391 -16.77 -6.86 -5.83
CA VAL A 391 -17.10 -6.58 -4.41
C VAL A 391 -15.86 -6.72 -3.51
N LYS A 392 -15.04 -7.74 -3.77
CA LYS A 392 -13.79 -7.95 -3.04
C LYS A 392 -12.83 -6.77 -3.15
N SER A 393 -12.65 -6.20 -4.35
CA SER A 393 -11.85 -4.99 -4.53
C SER A 393 -12.44 -3.80 -3.76
N TYR A 394 -13.77 -3.62 -3.78
CA TYR A 394 -14.45 -2.58 -3.00
C TYR A 394 -14.13 -2.67 -1.49
N ILE A 395 -14.22 -3.86 -0.91
CA ILE A 395 -13.90 -4.11 0.51
C ILE A 395 -12.42 -3.77 0.78
N HIS A 396 -11.51 -4.17 -0.11
CA HIS A 396 -10.08 -3.86 0.07
C HIS A 396 -9.75 -2.37 -0.03
N ARG A 397 -10.44 -1.63 -0.92
CA ARG A 397 -10.31 -0.17 -1.07
C ARG A 397 -10.86 0.55 0.15
N SER A 398 -12.08 0.22 0.57
CA SER A 398 -12.74 0.82 1.74
C SER A 398 -11.99 0.52 3.05
N GLY A 399 -11.39 -0.67 3.18
CA GLY A 399 -10.53 -1.06 4.31
C GLY A 399 -9.21 -0.28 4.43
N ARG A 400 -8.94 0.71 3.56
CA ARG A 400 -7.78 1.63 3.67
C ARG A 400 -8.06 2.84 4.56
N THR A 401 -9.33 3.08 4.93
CA THR A 401 -9.74 4.13 5.88
C THR A 401 -10.38 3.51 7.13
N ALA A 402 -10.80 4.34 8.09
CA ALA A 402 -11.43 3.94 9.35
C ALA A 402 -10.66 2.90 10.20
N ARG A 403 -9.31 2.95 10.14
CA ARG A 403 -8.43 2.08 10.95
C ARG A 403 -8.22 2.65 12.36
N ALA A 404 -7.91 1.78 13.32
CA ALA A 404 -7.55 2.15 14.69
C ALA A 404 -8.54 3.13 15.38
N ASN A 405 -9.84 2.81 15.32
CA ASN A 405 -10.95 3.59 15.90
C ASN A 405 -11.19 4.99 15.31
N LYS A 406 -10.50 5.38 14.24
CA LYS A 406 -10.75 6.66 13.56
C LYS A 406 -11.96 6.56 12.63
N SER A 407 -12.63 7.69 12.39
CA SER A 407 -13.67 7.80 11.37
C SER A 407 -13.08 7.85 9.97
N GLY A 408 -13.77 7.23 9.02
CA GLY A 408 -13.40 7.22 7.61
C GLY A 408 -14.59 7.46 6.71
N MET A 409 -14.32 7.94 5.50
CA MET A 409 -15.34 8.14 4.48
C MET A 409 -14.98 7.41 3.19
N VAL A 410 -15.97 6.82 2.54
CA VAL A 410 -15.86 6.26 1.19
C VAL A 410 -16.87 6.97 0.30
N ILE A 411 -16.44 7.50 -0.83
CA ILE A 411 -17.31 8.07 -1.86
C ILE A 411 -17.09 7.28 -3.14
N SER A 412 -18.16 6.78 -3.74
CA SER A 412 -18.08 6.02 -4.99
C SER A 412 -18.90 6.65 -6.09
N PHE A 413 -18.25 6.91 -7.22
CA PHE A 413 -18.91 7.37 -8.44
C PHE A 413 -19.40 6.18 -9.25
N ILE A 414 -20.67 6.24 -9.66
CA ILE A 414 -21.37 5.18 -10.39
C ILE A 414 -21.88 5.80 -11.68
N VAL A 415 -21.54 5.21 -12.82
CA VAL A 415 -22.10 5.61 -14.12
C VAL A 415 -23.35 4.80 -14.41
N PRO A 416 -24.54 5.43 -14.49
CA PRO A 416 -25.74 4.74 -14.93
C PRO A 416 -25.59 4.19 -16.35
N GLU A 417 -26.15 3.02 -16.65
CA GLU A 417 -26.02 2.39 -17.98
C GLU A 417 -26.52 3.33 -19.09
N LYS A 418 -27.59 4.08 -18.82
CA LYS A 418 -28.18 5.09 -19.72
C LYS A 418 -27.25 6.27 -20.04
N LEU A 419 -26.25 6.53 -19.20
CA LEU A 419 -25.28 7.62 -19.37
C LEU A 419 -23.94 7.13 -19.93
N TRP A 420 -23.74 5.81 -19.95
CA TRP A 420 -22.54 5.21 -20.54
C TRP A 420 -22.47 5.48 -22.05
N GLY A 421 -21.27 5.70 -22.58
CA GLY A 421 -21.06 5.95 -24.01
C GLY A 421 -21.30 7.38 -24.51
N LYS A 422 -21.92 8.26 -23.71
CA LYS A 422 -22.22 9.66 -24.12
C LYS A 422 -20.97 10.49 -24.41
N HIS A 423 -19.87 10.27 -23.68
CA HIS A 423 -18.62 11.02 -23.82
C HIS A 423 -17.45 10.13 -24.26
N LYS A 424 -17.30 9.93 -25.58
CA LYS A 424 -16.30 9.00 -26.17
C LYS A 424 -14.84 9.32 -25.79
N SER A 425 -14.49 10.57 -25.52
CA SER A 425 -13.12 11.02 -25.21
C SER A 425 -12.63 10.62 -23.81
N ILE A 426 -13.55 10.30 -22.89
CA ILE A 426 -13.31 9.94 -21.49
C ILE A 426 -13.97 8.60 -21.11
N LEU A 427 -14.49 7.89 -22.10
CA LEU A 427 -15.18 6.62 -21.92
C LEU A 427 -14.27 5.58 -21.25
N LEU A 428 -14.78 4.98 -20.19
CA LEU A 428 -14.21 3.79 -19.57
C LEU A 428 -15.10 2.58 -19.88
N LYS A 429 -14.51 1.51 -20.41
CA LYS A 429 -15.27 0.31 -20.79
C LYS A 429 -15.91 -0.38 -19.58
N THR A 430 -15.20 -0.46 -18.46
CA THR A 430 -15.69 -1.11 -17.24
C THR A 430 -16.91 -0.41 -16.65
N ALA A 431 -17.07 0.90 -16.91
CA ALA A 431 -18.18 1.70 -16.40
C ALA A 431 -19.56 1.27 -16.92
N LYS A 432 -19.61 0.43 -17.97
CA LYS A 432 -20.86 -0.16 -18.46
C LYS A 432 -21.55 -1.01 -17.39
N TYR A 433 -20.76 -1.63 -16.51
CA TYR A 433 -21.23 -2.58 -15.49
C TYR A 433 -21.30 -1.95 -14.09
N ASP A 434 -21.17 -0.62 -13.99
CA ASP A 434 -21.12 0.07 -12.69
C ASP A 434 -22.42 -0.16 -11.89
N GLU A 435 -23.60 -0.13 -12.52
CA GLU A 435 -24.88 -0.33 -11.82
C GLU A 435 -25.02 -1.76 -11.26
N SER A 436 -24.74 -2.78 -12.07
CA SER A 436 -24.87 -4.18 -11.65
C SER A 436 -23.85 -4.57 -10.57
N ILE A 437 -22.63 -4.03 -10.64
CA ILE A 437 -21.61 -4.26 -9.62
C ILE A 437 -21.98 -3.50 -8.33
N PHE A 438 -22.51 -2.28 -8.45
CA PHE A 438 -22.92 -1.50 -7.28
C PHE A 438 -24.07 -2.17 -6.52
N GLU A 439 -25.02 -2.80 -7.20
CA GLU A 439 -26.08 -3.58 -6.55
C GLU A 439 -25.51 -4.71 -5.70
N LYS A 440 -24.59 -5.52 -6.25
CA LYS A 440 -23.89 -6.57 -5.50
C LYS A 440 -23.10 -6.04 -4.31
N ILE A 441 -22.44 -4.89 -4.47
CA ILE A 441 -21.74 -4.21 -3.36
C ILE A 441 -22.75 -3.79 -2.29
N LYS A 442 -23.88 -3.21 -2.68
CA LYS A 442 -24.92 -2.76 -1.75
C LYS A 442 -25.48 -3.92 -0.94
N GLU A 443 -25.76 -5.06 -1.57
CA GLU A 443 -26.21 -6.29 -0.91
C GLU A 443 -25.18 -6.81 0.11
N ASP A 444 -23.91 -6.94 -0.28
CA ASP A 444 -22.83 -7.37 0.63
C ASP A 444 -22.66 -6.43 1.85
N GLN A 445 -22.76 -5.12 1.63
CA GLN A 445 -22.64 -4.13 2.70
C GLN A 445 -23.86 -4.11 3.62
N GLU A 446 -25.08 -4.33 3.08
CA GLU A 446 -26.31 -4.45 3.87
C GLU A 446 -26.29 -5.70 4.77
N ILE A 447 -25.79 -6.83 4.27
CA ILE A 447 -25.58 -8.05 5.07
C ILE A 447 -24.68 -7.76 6.29
N LYS A 448 -23.70 -6.86 6.12
CA LYS A 448 -22.77 -6.43 7.17
C LYS A 448 -23.34 -5.31 8.07
N GLY A 449 -24.60 -4.90 7.86
CA GLY A 449 -25.27 -3.85 8.63
C GLY A 449 -24.81 -2.43 8.29
N ILE A 450 -24.19 -2.22 7.13
CA ILE A 450 -23.68 -0.92 6.68
C ILE A 450 -24.58 -0.38 5.59
N THR A 451 -25.00 0.88 5.73
CA THR A 451 -25.82 1.54 4.71
C THR A 451 -24.97 2.48 3.87
N ILE A 452 -24.98 2.26 2.54
CA ILE A 452 -24.39 3.20 1.57
C ILE A 452 -25.42 4.30 1.30
N LYS A 453 -25.10 5.53 1.69
CA LYS A 453 -26.01 6.68 1.56
C LYS A 453 -25.84 7.34 0.19
N PRO A 454 -26.92 7.77 -0.48
CA PRO A 454 -26.78 8.62 -1.66
C PRO A 454 -26.19 9.97 -1.25
N TYR A 455 -25.24 10.49 -2.03
CA TYR A 455 -24.71 11.84 -1.88
C TYR A 455 -25.06 12.67 -3.11
N ASN A 456 -25.94 13.65 -2.90
CA ASN A 456 -26.44 14.50 -3.96
C ASN A 456 -25.71 15.85 -3.93
N PHE A 457 -25.09 16.21 -5.05
CA PHE A 457 -24.53 17.54 -5.24
C PHE A 457 -25.61 18.49 -5.76
N ASN A 458 -25.59 19.75 -5.32
CA ASN A 458 -26.39 20.78 -5.96
C ASN A 458 -25.78 21.10 -7.33
N MET A 459 -26.34 20.49 -8.38
CA MET A 459 -25.82 20.59 -9.74
C MET A 459 -25.88 22.02 -10.30
N GLU A 460 -26.75 22.90 -9.80
CA GLU A 460 -26.78 24.30 -10.23
C GLU A 460 -25.47 25.02 -9.87
N HIS A 461 -24.99 24.81 -8.64
CA HIS A 461 -23.72 25.38 -8.19
C HIS A 461 -22.51 24.70 -8.84
N VAL A 462 -22.58 23.37 -9.01
CA VAL A 462 -21.49 22.60 -9.62
C VAL A 462 -21.34 22.92 -11.11
N ASN A 463 -22.44 23.14 -11.85
CA ASN A 463 -22.41 23.46 -13.27
C ASN A 463 -21.73 24.81 -13.58
N ALA A 464 -21.68 25.73 -12.61
CA ALA A 464 -20.92 26.98 -12.76
C ALA A 464 -19.42 26.74 -12.98
N PHE A 465 -18.90 25.58 -12.57
CA PHE A 465 -17.51 25.16 -12.75
C PHE A 465 -17.26 24.39 -14.06
N ARG A 466 -18.32 24.03 -14.81
CA ARG A 466 -18.25 23.14 -15.97
C ARG A 466 -17.31 23.65 -17.06
N TYR A 467 -17.38 24.94 -17.41
CA TYR A 467 -16.53 25.52 -18.46
C TYR A 467 -15.03 25.36 -18.15
N ARG A 468 -14.63 25.49 -16.88
CA ARG A 468 -13.23 25.33 -16.45
C ARG A 468 -12.77 23.89 -16.50
N MET A 469 -13.66 22.96 -16.15
CA MET A 469 -13.43 21.54 -16.28
C MET A 469 -13.22 21.18 -17.76
N GLU A 470 -14.07 21.70 -18.67
CA GLU A 470 -13.94 21.47 -20.11
C GLU A 470 -12.63 22.03 -20.67
N ASP A 471 -12.24 23.25 -20.29
CA ASP A 471 -10.98 23.87 -20.72
C ASP A 471 -9.76 23.08 -20.25
N ALA A 472 -9.77 22.58 -19.01
CA ALA A 472 -8.71 21.71 -18.50
C ALA A 472 -8.65 20.37 -19.25
N LEU A 473 -9.81 19.75 -19.54
CA LEU A 473 -9.85 18.49 -20.28
C LEU A 473 -9.38 18.62 -21.73
N ARG A 474 -9.65 19.76 -22.39
CA ARG A 474 -9.16 20.03 -23.76
C ARG A 474 -7.64 20.05 -23.84
N ALA A 475 -6.96 20.48 -22.77
CA ALA A 475 -5.50 20.48 -22.71
C ALA A 475 -4.88 19.08 -22.57
N ILE A 476 -5.68 18.06 -22.23
CA ILE A 476 -5.18 16.72 -21.88
C ILE A 476 -5.52 15.74 -23.00
N THR A 477 -4.56 15.57 -23.90
CA THR A 477 -4.64 14.62 -25.01
C THR A 477 -3.98 13.28 -24.65
N ARG A 478 -4.25 12.24 -25.46
CA ARG A 478 -3.59 10.93 -25.31
C ARG A 478 -2.07 11.02 -25.45
N THR A 479 -1.56 11.93 -26.29
CA THR A 479 -0.11 12.14 -26.46
C THR A 479 0.52 12.68 -25.18
N VAL A 480 -0.09 13.69 -24.55
CA VAL A 480 0.38 14.24 -23.27
C VAL A 480 0.37 13.19 -22.16
N ILE A 481 -0.68 12.36 -22.08
CA ILE A 481 -0.76 11.28 -21.09
C ILE A 481 0.40 10.30 -21.27
N ARG A 482 0.65 9.88 -22.51
CA ARG A 482 1.76 8.97 -22.84
C ARG A 482 3.11 9.60 -22.50
N GLU A 483 3.34 10.85 -22.86
CA GLU A 483 4.57 11.59 -22.57
C GLU A 483 4.80 11.73 -21.06
N ALA A 484 3.76 12.05 -20.28
CA ALA A 484 3.85 12.17 -18.83
C ALA A 484 4.24 10.84 -18.18
N ARG A 485 3.61 9.75 -18.64
CA ARG A 485 3.91 8.38 -18.18
C ARG A 485 5.32 7.95 -18.55
N GLU A 486 5.75 8.16 -19.79
CA GLU A 486 7.11 7.85 -20.20
C GLU A 486 8.14 8.69 -19.43
N LYS A 487 7.86 9.97 -19.17
CA LYS A 487 8.75 10.84 -18.39
C LYS A 487 8.93 10.32 -16.96
N GLU A 488 7.85 9.91 -16.30
CA GLU A 488 7.92 9.38 -14.93
C GLU A 488 8.73 8.08 -14.89
N LEU A 489 8.51 7.16 -15.85
CA LEU A 489 9.29 5.94 -15.99
C LEU A 489 10.77 6.22 -16.32
N ARG A 490 11.07 7.15 -17.24
CA ARG A 490 12.45 7.53 -17.60
C ARG A 490 13.20 8.11 -16.39
N MET A 491 12.57 9.02 -15.65
CA MET A 491 13.18 9.60 -14.45
C MET A 491 13.52 8.52 -13.42
N GLU A 492 12.63 7.55 -13.24
CA GLU A 492 12.85 6.43 -12.31
C GLU A 492 13.98 5.49 -12.78
N VAL A 493 14.08 5.22 -14.08
CA VAL A 493 15.18 4.46 -14.69
C VAL A 493 16.52 5.16 -14.44
N LEU A 494 16.56 6.49 -14.55
CA LEU A 494 17.77 7.30 -14.30
C LEU A 494 18.16 7.37 -12.82
N SER A 495 17.21 7.25 -11.89
CA SER A 495 17.49 7.24 -10.45
C SER A 495 17.91 5.88 -9.90
N ASN A 496 17.80 4.80 -10.69
CA ASN A 496 18.10 3.46 -10.22
C ASN A 496 19.62 3.21 -10.13
N GLU A 497 20.11 2.92 -8.93
CA GLU A 497 21.53 2.67 -8.64
C GLU A 497 22.12 1.47 -9.38
N LYS A 498 21.31 0.43 -9.69
CA LYS A 498 21.78 -0.74 -10.44
C LYS A 498 22.05 -0.38 -11.91
N LEU A 499 21.17 0.43 -12.50
CA LEU A 499 21.29 0.91 -13.88
C LEU A 499 22.35 2.00 -14.02
N LYS A 500 22.67 2.70 -12.93
CA LYS A 500 23.78 3.67 -12.91
C LYS A 500 25.10 3.05 -13.36
N LYS A 501 25.42 1.84 -12.89
CA LYS A 501 26.61 1.09 -13.35
C LYS A 501 26.55 0.74 -14.84
N TYR A 502 25.38 0.31 -15.32
CA TYR A 502 25.16 0.03 -16.74
C TYR A 502 25.34 1.29 -17.62
N PHE A 503 24.87 2.44 -17.15
CA PHE A 503 25.03 3.73 -17.83
C PHE A 503 26.44 4.32 -17.72
N ASP A 504 27.19 4.00 -16.65
CA ASP A 504 28.60 4.31 -16.54
C ASP A 504 29.41 3.52 -17.61
N GLU A 505 29.00 2.28 -17.92
CA GLU A 505 29.57 1.45 -18.99
C GLU A 505 29.04 1.79 -20.40
N ASN A 506 27.81 2.32 -20.51
CA ASN A 506 27.15 2.68 -21.77
C ASN A 506 26.73 4.16 -21.78
N PRO A 507 27.68 5.11 -21.90
CA PRO A 507 27.40 6.54 -21.80
C PRO A 507 26.51 7.08 -22.94
N ASN A 508 26.52 6.42 -24.10
CA ASN A 508 25.70 6.80 -25.25
C ASN A 508 24.21 6.55 -25.00
N ASP A 509 23.84 5.50 -24.28
CA ASP A 509 22.45 5.17 -23.95
C ASP A 509 21.88 6.16 -22.93
N LEU A 510 22.71 6.56 -21.95
CA LEU A 510 22.39 7.64 -21.01
C LEU A 510 22.25 8.99 -21.71
N GLN A 511 23.07 9.26 -22.73
CA GLN A 511 22.94 10.45 -23.57
C GLN A 511 21.64 10.42 -24.39
N GLN A 512 21.27 9.30 -24.99
CA GLN A 512 19.99 9.16 -25.71
C GLN A 512 18.78 9.39 -24.78
N LEU A 513 18.81 8.83 -23.57
CA LEU A 513 17.79 9.05 -22.54
C LEU A 513 17.69 10.52 -22.07
N ARG A 514 18.78 11.28 -22.14
CA ARG A 514 18.84 12.71 -21.77
C ARG A 514 18.56 13.67 -22.92
N HIS A 515 18.77 13.25 -24.17
CA HIS A 515 18.70 14.11 -25.35
C HIS A 515 17.38 14.06 -26.12
N ASP A 516 16.43 13.19 -25.73
CA ASP A 516 15.04 13.35 -26.14
C ASP A 516 14.54 14.71 -25.63
N LYS A 517 14.36 15.65 -26.57
CA LYS A 517 13.95 17.04 -26.31
C LYS A 517 12.82 17.09 -25.30
N GLU A 518 12.93 18.03 -24.35
CA GLU A 518 11.80 18.46 -23.53
C GLU A 518 10.68 18.96 -24.44
N LEU A 519 9.71 18.09 -24.74
CA LEU A 519 8.42 18.51 -25.24
C LEU A 519 7.75 19.21 -24.07
N HIS A 520 7.52 20.52 -24.22
CA HIS A 520 7.04 21.36 -23.13
C HIS A 520 5.85 20.69 -22.43
N PRO A 521 5.90 20.51 -21.09
CA PRO A 521 4.75 20.02 -20.36
C PRO A 521 3.57 20.94 -20.67
N THR A 522 2.39 20.35 -20.86
CA THR A 522 1.10 21.02 -21.04
C THR A 522 1.13 22.47 -20.60
N ARG A 523 0.83 23.41 -21.52
CA ARG A 523 0.75 24.84 -21.21
C ARG A 523 -0.27 25.04 -20.07
N ILE A 524 0.21 25.01 -18.82
CA ILE A 524 -0.63 25.16 -17.64
C ILE A 524 -1.23 26.55 -17.73
N GLN A 525 -2.54 26.60 -17.86
CA GLN A 525 -3.23 27.87 -17.99
C GLN A 525 -3.23 28.55 -16.61
N PRO A 526 -2.47 29.65 -16.40
CA PRO A 526 -2.26 30.19 -15.05
C PRO A 526 -3.55 30.66 -14.39
N HIS A 527 -4.54 31.09 -15.18
CA HIS A 527 -5.85 31.53 -14.70
C HIS A 527 -6.70 30.38 -14.13
N LEU A 528 -6.46 29.12 -14.52
CA LEU A 528 -7.19 27.97 -13.97
C LEU A 528 -6.77 27.64 -12.53
N LYS A 529 -5.67 28.21 -12.01
CA LYS A 529 -5.26 28.00 -10.61
C LYS A 529 -6.15 28.73 -9.60
N HIS A 530 -6.64 29.91 -9.95
CA HIS A 530 -7.47 30.74 -9.04
C HIS A 530 -8.95 30.49 -9.29
N VAL A 531 -9.77 30.40 -8.23
CA VAL A 531 -11.23 30.28 -8.38
C VAL A 531 -11.87 31.66 -8.29
N PRO A 532 -12.53 32.15 -9.35
CA PRO A 532 -13.23 33.42 -9.28
C PRO A 532 -14.27 33.48 -8.16
N ASN A 533 -14.33 34.63 -7.47
CA ASN A 533 -15.17 34.84 -6.28
C ASN A 533 -16.68 34.61 -6.55
N TYR A 534 -17.15 34.81 -7.78
CA TYR A 534 -18.56 34.59 -8.13
C TYR A 534 -18.96 33.10 -8.10
N LEU A 535 -17.99 32.19 -8.30
CA LEU A 535 -18.23 30.74 -8.25
C LEU A 535 -18.27 30.19 -6.81
N LEU A 536 -17.82 30.97 -5.82
CA LEU A 536 -17.75 30.52 -4.44
C LEU A 536 -19.10 30.66 -3.73
N PRO A 537 -19.53 29.65 -2.93
CA PRO A 537 -20.75 29.71 -2.13
C PRO A 537 -20.81 30.97 -1.25
N LYS A 538 -22.02 31.55 -1.10
CA LYS A 538 -22.22 32.82 -0.36
C LYS A 538 -21.65 32.81 1.07
N LYS A 539 -21.64 31.65 1.76
CA LYS A 539 -21.06 31.50 3.12
C LYS A 539 -19.53 31.55 3.15
N GLU A 540 -18.84 31.20 2.06
CA GLU A 540 -17.37 31.25 1.96
C GLU A 540 -16.87 32.62 1.51
N ARG A 541 -17.71 33.44 0.86
CA ARG A 541 -17.37 34.83 0.48
C ARG A 541 -16.97 35.69 1.68
N ILE A 542 -17.54 35.40 2.86
CA ILE A 542 -17.31 36.15 4.11
C ILE A 542 -15.97 35.75 4.76
N ASN A 543 -15.54 34.48 4.59
CA ASN A 543 -14.29 33.99 5.18
C ASN A 543 -13.05 34.22 4.30
N ILE A 544 -13.24 34.52 3.00
CA ILE A 544 -12.14 34.71 2.05
C ILE A 544 -11.61 36.15 2.08
N THR A 545 -12.43 37.15 2.43
CA THR A 545 -11.98 38.55 2.51
C THR A 545 -11.03 38.81 3.68
N GLU A 546 -11.06 38.00 4.75
CA GLU A 546 -10.20 38.18 5.93
C GLU A 546 -9.06 37.15 6.06
N ASN A 547 -9.06 36.05 5.29
CA ASN A 547 -8.05 34.99 5.40
C ASN A 547 -7.36 34.61 4.08
N ILE A 548 -7.12 35.59 3.20
CA ILE A 548 -6.00 35.48 2.26
C ILE A 548 -4.78 36.10 2.96
N GLY A 549 -4.19 35.33 3.87
CA GLY A 549 -2.85 35.62 4.33
C GLY A 549 -1.93 35.61 3.12
N HIS A 550 -1.42 36.80 2.77
CA HIS A 550 -0.29 36.93 1.86
C HIS A 550 0.85 36.07 2.42
N VAL A 551 1.08 34.90 1.82
CA VAL A 551 2.21 34.04 2.16
C VAL A 551 3.47 34.76 1.71
N SER A 552 4.04 35.56 2.59
CA SER A 552 5.39 36.09 2.44
C SER A 552 6.34 34.90 2.27
N PHE A 553 7.20 34.95 1.26
CA PHE A 553 8.30 34.01 1.12
C PHE A 553 9.24 34.18 2.32
N HIS A 554 9.02 33.42 3.38
CA HIS A 554 10.02 33.23 4.41
C HIS A 554 11.22 32.52 3.79
N LYS A 555 12.21 33.31 3.37
CA LYS A 555 13.61 32.89 3.28
C LYS A 555 14.01 32.38 4.66
N LYS A 556 13.96 31.06 4.88
CA LYS A 556 14.72 30.44 5.96
C LYS A 556 16.19 30.83 5.78
N ASN A 557 16.79 31.27 6.87
CA ASN A 557 18.14 31.81 6.96
C ASN A 557 19.14 31.14 6.02
N MET A 558 19.60 31.91 5.03
CA MET A 558 20.78 31.58 4.24
C MET A 558 22.00 31.63 5.17
N ASN A 559 22.62 30.47 5.40
CA ASN A 559 23.90 30.34 6.09
C ASN A 559 24.91 31.37 5.54
N ARG A 560 25.62 32.04 6.46
CA ARG A 560 26.60 33.11 6.20
C ARG A 560 27.66 32.76 5.13
N ILE A 561 27.88 31.49 4.84
CA ILE A 561 28.84 30.98 3.85
C ILE A 561 28.41 31.28 2.40
N ASN A 562 27.10 31.34 2.10
CA ASN A 562 26.61 31.62 0.73
C ASN A 562 26.59 33.11 0.35
N LYS A 563 26.59 34.03 1.33
CA LYS A 563 26.70 35.49 1.04
C LYS A 563 28.08 35.87 0.50
N VAL A 564 29.14 35.19 0.95
CA VAL A 564 30.51 35.46 0.47
C VAL A 564 30.69 35.00 -0.97
N ARG A 565 30.12 33.84 -1.37
CA ARG A 565 30.20 33.32 -2.75
C ARG A 565 29.44 34.19 -3.78
N VAL A 566 28.28 34.73 -3.42
CA VAL A 566 27.51 35.60 -4.34
C VAL A 566 28.14 36.99 -4.50
N SER A 567 28.84 37.48 -3.47
CA SER A 567 29.58 38.77 -3.57
C SER A 567 30.83 38.68 -4.46
N ASN A 568 31.49 37.53 -4.49
CA ASN A 568 32.66 37.31 -5.35
C ASN A 568 32.31 37.05 -6.82
N LEU A 569 31.12 36.49 -7.12
CA LEU A 569 30.66 36.35 -8.51
C LEU A 569 30.26 37.70 -9.14
N LYS A 570 29.71 38.65 -8.36
CA LYS A 570 29.34 39.98 -8.87
C LYS A 570 30.53 40.92 -9.12
N LYS A 571 31.70 40.64 -8.54
CA LYS A 571 32.95 41.36 -8.85
C LYS A 571 33.64 40.84 -10.13
N ARG A 572 33.41 39.59 -10.53
CA ARG A 572 33.99 39.01 -11.76
C ARG A 572 33.26 39.38 -13.05
N THR A 573 31.97 39.74 -12.98
CA THR A 573 31.18 40.12 -14.17
C THR A 573 31.30 41.59 -14.57
N LYS A 574 32.01 42.43 -13.80
CA LYS A 574 32.27 43.84 -14.15
C LYS A 574 33.54 44.07 -15.00
N TYR A 575 34.37 43.05 -15.22
CA TYR A 575 35.65 43.18 -15.94
C TYR A 575 35.63 42.74 -17.42
N PHE A 576 34.49 42.28 -17.95
CA PHE A 576 34.38 41.79 -19.34
C PHE A 576 33.55 42.68 -20.28
N LYS A 577 33.35 43.96 -19.92
CA LYS A 577 32.54 44.89 -20.71
C LYS A 577 33.33 45.91 -21.54
N ASN A 578 34.62 45.70 -21.77
CA ASN A 578 35.43 46.49 -22.72
C ASN A 578 36.53 45.61 -23.31
N LYS A 579 36.29 45.00 -24.48
CA LYS A 579 37.32 44.65 -25.47
C LYS A 579 36.64 44.29 -26.80
N ASN A 580 37.22 44.81 -27.87
CA ASN A 580 36.71 44.89 -29.24
C ASN A 580 36.20 43.56 -29.81
N ASP A 581 35.06 43.62 -30.49
CA ASP A 581 34.42 42.52 -31.22
C ASP A 581 35.14 42.27 -32.57
N PRO A 582 35.83 41.13 -32.75
CA PRO A 582 36.64 40.84 -33.94
C PRO A 582 35.83 40.41 -35.18
N LEU A 583 34.49 40.36 -35.10
CA LEU A 583 33.61 39.99 -36.22
C LEU A 583 33.12 41.19 -37.06
N LYS A 584 33.57 42.41 -36.74
CA LYS A 584 33.28 43.63 -37.52
C LYS A 584 34.32 43.97 -38.60
N SER A 585 35.36 43.16 -38.78
CA SER A 585 36.46 43.45 -39.73
C SER A 585 36.68 42.35 -40.78
N PHE A 586 35.62 41.76 -41.32
CA PHE A 586 35.72 40.92 -42.52
C PHE A 586 34.96 41.59 -43.67
N LYS A 587 35.71 42.15 -44.62
CA LYS A 587 35.20 42.53 -45.96
C LYS A 587 35.54 41.40 -46.92
N VAL A 588 34.53 41.01 -47.70
CA VAL A 588 34.63 40.07 -48.82
C VAL A 588 35.40 40.72 -49.96
N TYR A 589 36.42 40.03 -50.47
CA TYR A 589 36.95 40.18 -51.82
C TYR A 589 37.04 38.80 -52.46
#